data_AF-A0A5U9SPS3-F1
#
_entry.id   AF-A0A5U9SPS3-F1
#
_cell.length_a   1.000
_cell.length_b   1.000
_cell.length_c   1.000
_cell.angle_alpha   90.00
_cell.angle_beta   90.00
_cell.angle_gamma   90.00
#
_symmetry.space_group_name_H-M   'P 1'
#
loop_
_entity.id
_entity.type
_entity.pdbx_description
1 polymer ?
#
loop_
_entity_poly.entity_id
_entity_poly.type
_entity_poly.pdbx_seq_one_letter_code
_entity_poly.pdbx_strand_id
1 'polypeptide(L)'
;NNLSDSITTLTDDALLWDAASGAFSANHNGSASKITNLAAGTLAADSTDAVNGSQLFATNENVSQNTTDIAANTTNINQNTTDIATNTTNINNLSDSITTLADDALLWDADSGTFSASRNGSASKITNLAAGTLAADSTDAVNGSQLFDT
;
A
#
# COMPACT_ATOMS: atom_id res chain seq x y z
N ASN A 1 16.89 -55.86 -50.50
CA ASN A 1 15.81 -55.38 -51.38
C ASN A 1 15.38 -54.05 -50.81
N ASN A 2 15.28 -53.00 -51.63
CA ASN A 2 14.96 -51.62 -51.23
C ASN A 2 13.71 -51.51 -50.33
N LEU A 3 12.79 -52.48 -50.40
CA LEU A 3 11.64 -52.57 -49.51
C LEU A 3 12.05 -52.79 -48.03
N SER A 4 13.00 -53.69 -47.77
CA SER A 4 13.48 -53.97 -46.40
C SER A 4 14.15 -52.74 -45.80
N ASP A 5 14.95 -52.03 -46.59
CA ASP A 5 15.63 -50.81 -46.14
C ASP A 5 14.62 -49.69 -45.83
N SER A 6 13.59 -49.54 -46.67
CA SER A 6 12.51 -48.56 -46.44
C SER A 6 11.71 -48.85 -45.17
N ILE A 7 11.49 -50.13 -44.86
CA ILE A 7 10.79 -50.55 -43.63
C ILE A 7 11.64 -50.22 -42.40
N THR A 8 12.94 -50.50 -42.43
CA THR A 8 13.85 -50.17 -41.33
C THR A 8 13.89 -48.66 -41.08
N THR A 9 14.01 -47.85 -42.14
CA THR A 9 13.98 -46.38 -41.99
C THR A 9 12.68 -45.90 -41.38
N LEU A 10 11.53 -46.46 -41.78
CA LEU A 10 10.25 -46.10 -41.18
C LEU A 10 10.21 -46.47 -39.69
N THR A 11 10.73 -47.64 -39.29
CA THR A 11 10.77 -48.03 -37.88
C THR A 11 11.71 -47.18 -37.03
N ASP A 12 12.76 -46.61 -37.64
CA ASP A 12 13.74 -45.78 -36.94
C ASP A 12 13.27 -44.33 -36.78
N ASP A 13 12.58 -43.76 -37.78
CA ASP A 13 12.21 -42.33 -37.81
C ASP A 13 10.76 -42.03 -37.35
N ALA A 14 9.88 -43.04 -37.28
CA ALA A 14 8.49 -42.83 -36.88
C ALA A 14 8.32 -42.59 -35.38
N LEU A 15 7.30 -41.79 -35.01
CA LEU A 15 6.83 -41.67 -33.63
C LEU A 15 5.98 -42.90 -33.28
N LEU A 16 6.62 -43.91 -32.69
CA LEU A 16 6.02 -45.22 -32.45
C LEU A 16 5.40 -45.34 -31.05
N TRP A 17 4.35 -46.18 -30.95
CA TRP A 17 3.78 -46.57 -29.67
C TRP A 17 4.75 -47.49 -28.92
N ASP A 18 5.14 -47.08 -27.72
CA ASP A 18 5.88 -47.91 -26.77
C ASP A 18 4.88 -48.59 -25.82
N ALA A 19 4.66 -49.88 -26.03
CA ALA A 19 3.75 -50.68 -25.22
C ALA A 19 4.20 -50.84 -23.76
N ALA A 20 5.51 -50.76 -23.48
CA ALA A 20 6.01 -50.83 -22.11
C ALA A 20 5.66 -49.56 -21.34
N SER A 21 5.72 -48.40 -22.00
CA SER A 21 5.36 -47.10 -21.42
C SER A 21 3.87 -46.75 -21.54
N GLY A 22 3.13 -47.45 -22.40
CA GLY A 22 1.74 -47.12 -22.70
C GLY A 22 1.56 -45.73 -23.32
N ALA A 23 2.52 -45.29 -24.15
CA ALA A 23 2.54 -43.96 -24.76
C ALA A 23 3.28 -43.95 -26.11
N PHE A 24 3.09 -42.91 -26.91
CA PHE A 24 3.98 -42.66 -28.04
C PHE A 24 5.34 -42.16 -27.56
N SER A 25 6.42 -42.72 -28.12
CA SER A 25 7.78 -42.33 -27.76
C SER A 25 8.31 -41.27 -28.73
N ALA A 26 8.66 -40.11 -28.20
CA ALA A 26 9.44 -39.10 -28.90
C ALA A 26 10.96 -39.35 -28.79
N ASN A 27 11.37 -40.54 -28.35
CA ASN A 27 12.78 -40.93 -28.35
C ASN A 27 13.23 -41.19 -29.79
N HIS A 28 14.28 -40.50 -30.23
CA HIS A 28 14.96 -40.79 -31.49
C HIS A 28 16.43 -41.04 -31.18
N ASN A 29 16.95 -42.20 -31.60
CA ASN A 29 18.34 -42.60 -31.36
C ASN A 29 18.79 -42.53 -29.87
N GLY A 30 17.91 -42.92 -28.96
CA GLY A 30 18.20 -42.99 -27.52
C GLY A 30 17.98 -41.69 -26.75
N SER A 31 17.55 -40.60 -27.39
CA SER A 31 17.36 -39.29 -26.75
C SER A 31 15.94 -38.74 -26.92
N ALA A 32 15.45 -38.02 -25.91
CA ALA A 32 14.18 -37.30 -26.03
C ALA A 32 14.29 -36.19 -27.10
N SER A 33 13.33 -36.16 -28.02
CA SER A 33 13.31 -35.23 -29.14
C SER A 33 12.28 -34.12 -28.97
N LYS A 34 12.48 -32.99 -29.67
CA LYS A 34 11.47 -31.94 -29.79
C LYS A 34 10.38 -32.38 -30.77
N ILE A 35 9.13 -32.03 -30.45
CA ILE A 35 8.02 -32.03 -31.41
C ILE A 35 7.78 -30.57 -31.81
N THR A 36 7.99 -30.24 -33.08
CA THR A 36 7.85 -28.88 -33.61
C THR A 36 6.76 -28.81 -34.69
N ASN A 37 6.45 -27.61 -35.16
CA ASN A 37 5.34 -27.33 -36.09
C ASN A 37 3.96 -27.76 -35.55
N LEU A 38 3.83 -27.79 -34.23
CA LEU A 38 2.57 -28.02 -33.55
C LEU A 38 1.72 -26.74 -33.62
N ALA A 39 0.57 -26.82 -34.30
CA ALA A 39 -0.44 -25.77 -34.25
C ALA A 39 -0.86 -25.52 -32.79
N ALA A 40 -1.25 -24.28 -32.46
CA ALA A 40 -1.71 -23.98 -31.10
C ALA A 40 -2.94 -24.83 -30.76
N GLY A 41 -2.87 -25.54 -29.64
CA GLY A 41 -3.97 -26.38 -29.17
C GLY A 41 -5.13 -25.54 -28.66
N THR A 42 -6.35 -26.08 -28.72
CA THR A 42 -7.51 -25.42 -28.14
C THR A 42 -7.36 -25.35 -26.61
N LEU A 43 -7.56 -24.17 -26.03
CA LEU A 43 -7.54 -23.98 -24.56
C LEU A 43 -8.98 -24.04 -24.03
N ALA A 44 -9.42 -25.24 -23.67
CA ALA A 44 -10.73 -25.52 -23.08
C ALA A 44 -10.59 -26.57 -21.97
N ALA A 45 -11.57 -26.63 -21.06
CA ALA A 45 -11.50 -27.48 -19.86
C ALA A 45 -11.39 -28.99 -20.16
N ASP A 46 -11.89 -29.41 -21.31
CA ASP A 46 -11.93 -30.79 -21.81
C ASP A 46 -11.04 -31.02 -23.04
N SER A 47 -10.18 -30.06 -23.38
CA SER A 47 -9.26 -30.17 -24.52
C SER A 47 -8.23 -31.28 -24.31
N THR A 48 -8.01 -32.08 -25.34
CA THR A 48 -6.92 -33.06 -25.42
C THR A 48 -5.85 -32.62 -26.43
N ASP A 49 -5.92 -31.39 -26.91
CA ASP A 49 -4.93 -30.85 -27.84
C ASP A 49 -3.61 -30.59 -27.11
N ALA A 50 -2.49 -30.96 -27.74
CA ALA A 50 -1.19 -30.56 -27.24
C ALA A 50 -1.02 -29.04 -27.37
N VAL A 51 -0.45 -28.40 -26.34
CA VAL A 51 -0.12 -26.97 -26.37
C VAL A 51 1.30 -26.76 -26.87
N ASN A 52 1.52 -25.66 -27.59
CA ASN A 52 2.85 -25.32 -28.10
C ASN A 52 3.52 -24.22 -27.23
N GLY A 53 4.77 -23.90 -27.58
CA GLY A 53 5.57 -22.93 -26.84
C GLY A 53 5.01 -21.51 -26.80
N SER A 54 4.26 -21.06 -27.82
CA SER A 54 3.72 -19.69 -27.81
C SER A 54 2.59 -19.52 -26.79
N GLN A 55 1.80 -20.56 -26.54
CA GLN A 55 0.74 -20.56 -25.54
C GLN A 55 1.30 -20.53 -24.11
N LEU A 56 2.35 -21.32 -23.85
CA LEU A 56 3.05 -21.29 -22.57
C LEU A 56 3.78 -19.95 -22.38
N PHE A 57 4.38 -19.40 -23.43
CA PHE A 57 5.02 -18.08 -23.39
C PHE A 57 4.02 -16.97 -23.03
N ALA A 58 2.83 -16.92 -23.67
CA ALA A 58 1.81 -15.93 -23.34
C ALA A 58 1.34 -16.02 -21.88
N THR A 59 1.20 -17.24 -21.35
CA THR A 59 0.92 -17.46 -19.92
C THR A 59 2.04 -16.90 -19.04
N ASN A 60 3.30 -17.16 -19.39
CA ASN A 60 4.46 -16.68 -18.64
C ASN A 60 4.59 -15.16 -18.65
N GLU A 61 4.25 -14.49 -19.75
CA GLU A 61 4.20 -13.02 -19.81
C GLU A 61 3.18 -12.45 -18.81
N ASN A 62 1.97 -13.04 -18.74
CA ASN A 62 0.96 -12.64 -17.76
C ASN A 62 1.45 -12.86 -16.31
N VAL A 63 2.15 -13.97 -16.04
CA VAL A 63 2.74 -14.25 -14.72
C VAL A 63 3.85 -13.25 -14.39
N SER A 64 4.68 -12.88 -15.36
CA SER A 64 5.73 -11.86 -15.21
C SER A 64 5.14 -10.48 -14.90
N GLN A 65 4.06 -10.10 -15.59
CA GLN A 65 3.33 -8.87 -15.31
C GLN A 65 2.75 -8.88 -13.89
N ASN A 66 2.08 -9.96 -13.49
CA ASN A 66 1.57 -10.10 -12.12
C ASN A 66 2.69 -9.95 -11.08
N THR A 67 3.87 -10.50 -11.35
CA THR A 67 5.04 -10.38 -10.45
C THR A 67 5.49 -8.93 -10.32
N THR A 68 5.51 -8.19 -11.44
CA THR A 68 5.82 -6.75 -11.45
C THR A 68 4.79 -5.94 -10.66
N ASP A 69 3.50 -6.20 -10.88
CA ASP A 69 2.41 -5.49 -10.21
C ASP A 69 2.40 -5.74 -8.69
N ILE A 70 2.70 -6.99 -8.27
CA ILE A 70 2.84 -7.33 -6.84
C ILE A 70 4.01 -6.59 -6.20
N ALA A 71 5.15 -6.46 -6.90
CA ALA A 71 6.30 -5.70 -6.39
C ALA A 71 5.99 -4.21 -6.26
N ALA A 72 5.26 -3.63 -7.22
CA ALA A 72 4.78 -2.25 -7.15
C ALA A 72 3.81 -2.04 -5.98
N ASN A 73 2.84 -2.95 -5.79
CA ASN A 73 1.92 -2.91 -4.65
C ASN A 73 2.66 -3.00 -3.31
N THR A 74 3.68 -3.85 -3.21
CA THR A 74 4.52 -3.97 -2.01
C THR A 74 5.22 -2.63 -1.69
N THR A 75 5.75 -1.96 -2.72
CA THR A 75 6.37 -0.64 -2.56
C THR A 75 5.37 0.41 -2.07
N ASN A 76 4.18 0.46 -2.67
CA ASN A 76 3.12 1.38 -2.26
C ASN A 76 2.65 1.15 -0.81
N ILE A 77 2.53 -0.13 -0.40
CA ILE A 77 2.16 -0.48 0.98
C ILE A 77 3.24 -0.03 1.97
N ASN A 78 4.52 -0.20 1.63
CA ASN A 78 5.62 0.27 2.47
C ASN A 78 5.60 1.80 2.60
N GLN A 79 5.34 2.53 1.52
CA GLN A 79 5.19 3.99 1.56
C GLN A 79 4.02 4.42 2.44
N ASN A 80 2.85 3.79 2.26
CA ASN A 80 1.68 4.07 3.11
C ASN A 80 1.98 3.82 4.59
N THR A 81 2.76 2.78 4.90
CA THR A 81 3.18 2.48 6.29
C THR A 81 4.04 3.61 6.87
N THR A 82 4.97 4.15 6.09
CA THR A 82 5.78 5.31 6.48
C THR A 82 4.92 6.57 6.66
N ASP A 83 3.99 6.84 5.74
CA ASP A 83 3.12 8.02 5.80
C ASP A 83 2.21 7.98 7.03
N ILE A 84 1.66 6.81 7.37
CA ILE A 84 0.86 6.60 8.57
C ILE A 84 1.67 6.85 9.84
N ALA A 85 2.94 6.42 9.90
CA ALA A 85 3.81 6.67 11.04
C ALA A 85 4.12 8.18 11.22
N THR A 86 4.34 8.89 10.12
CA THR A 86 4.50 10.35 10.12
C THR A 86 3.21 11.04 10.60
N ASN A 87 2.05 10.64 10.07
CA ASN A 87 0.76 11.19 10.51
C ASN A 87 0.52 10.96 12.00
N THR A 88 0.86 9.78 12.52
CA THR A 88 0.77 9.47 13.95
C THR A 88 1.62 10.44 14.79
N THR A 89 2.84 10.71 14.34
CA THR A 89 3.74 11.67 15.02
C THR A 89 3.18 13.09 14.98
N ASN A 90 2.66 13.53 13.84
CA ASN A 90 2.05 14.85 13.70
C ASN A 90 0.82 15.02 14.60
N ILE A 91 -0.03 13.99 14.69
CA ILE A 91 -1.20 13.99 15.57
C ILE A 91 -0.78 14.13 17.04
N ASN A 92 0.25 13.40 17.48
CA ASN A 92 0.74 13.53 18.86
C ASN A 92 1.28 14.93 19.15
N ASN A 93 2.08 15.51 18.24
CA ASN A 93 2.59 16.87 18.39
C ASN A 93 1.46 17.92 18.47
N LEU A 94 0.40 17.75 17.66
CA LEU A 94 -0.79 18.61 17.72
C LEU A 94 -1.54 18.43 19.05
N SER A 95 -1.67 17.21 19.54
CA SER A 95 -2.29 16.92 20.84
C SER A 95 -1.54 17.59 21.99
N ASP A 96 -0.21 17.55 21.98
CA ASP A 96 0.63 18.20 22.99
C ASP A 96 0.51 19.73 22.91
N SER A 97 0.46 20.28 21.69
CA SER A 97 0.26 21.71 21.46
C SER A 97 -1.11 22.19 21.96
N ILE A 98 -2.16 21.40 21.71
CA ILE A 98 -3.52 21.69 22.20
C ILE A 98 -3.57 21.64 23.72
N THR A 99 -2.91 20.65 24.35
CA THR A 99 -2.84 20.55 25.80
C THR A 99 -2.13 21.77 26.40
N THR A 100 -1.02 22.19 25.79
CA THR A 100 -0.28 23.40 26.20
C THR A 100 -1.15 24.65 26.08
N LEU A 101 -1.88 24.80 24.97
CA LEU A 101 -2.79 25.93 24.78
C LEU A 101 -3.93 25.93 25.81
N ALA A 102 -4.48 24.77 26.14
CA ALA A 102 -5.52 24.64 27.15
C ALA A 102 -5.00 25.05 28.54
N ASP A 103 -3.75 24.72 28.88
CA ASP A 103 -3.15 25.07 30.17
C ASP A 103 -2.80 26.57 30.33
N ASP A 104 -2.45 27.24 29.22
CA ASP A 104 -1.93 28.61 29.26
C ASP A 104 -2.94 29.69 28.82
N ALA A 105 -4.07 29.33 28.22
CA ALA A 105 -5.09 30.29 27.78
C ALA A 105 -5.96 30.85 28.92
N LEU A 106 -6.55 32.04 28.71
CA LEU A 106 -7.71 32.49 29.48
C LEU A 106 -8.93 31.70 29.03
N LEU A 107 -9.35 30.74 29.84
CA LEU A 107 -10.43 29.81 29.49
C LEU A 107 -11.78 30.27 30.02
N TRP A 108 -12.84 29.98 29.27
CA TRP A 108 -14.21 30.13 29.75
C TRP A 108 -14.51 29.07 30.80
N ASP A 109 -14.87 29.51 32.00
CA ASP A 109 -15.40 28.69 33.07
C ASP A 109 -16.93 28.76 33.02
N ALA A 110 -17.54 27.66 32.58
CA ALA A 110 -18.99 27.56 32.41
C ALA A 110 -19.75 27.56 33.75
N ASP A 111 -19.13 27.10 34.84
CA ASP A 111 -19.77 27.04 36.16
C ASP A 111 -19.87 28.42 36.78
N SER A 112 -18.83 29.25 36.60
CA SER A 112 -18.85 30.65 37.05
C SER A 112 -19.44 31.62 36.02
N GLY A 113 -19.57 31.22 34.76
CA GLY A 113 -20.03 32.09 33.67
C GLY A 113 -19.04 33.23 33.39
N THR A 114 -17.73 32.97 33.56
CA THR A 114 -16.68 33.99 33.39
C THR A 114 -15.45 33.42 32.68
N PHE A 115 -14.57 34.29 32.16
CA PHE A 115 -13.22 33.87 31.78
C PHE A 115 -12.32 33.80 33.02
N SER A 116 -11.65 32.67 33.21
CA SER A 116 -10.76 32.42 34.34
C SER A 116 -9.30 32.63 33.95
N ALA A 117 -8.60 33.44 34.74
CA ALA A 117 -7.15 33.56 34.72
C ALA A 117 -6.48 32.65 35.77
N SER A 118 -7.23 31.73 36.38
CA SER A 118 -6.67 30.81 37.37
C SER A 118 -5.76 29.79 36.68
N ARG A 119 -4.53 29.64 37.18
CA ARG A 119 -3.59 28.60 36.73
C ARG A 119 -3.26 27.70 37.91
N ASN A 120 -3.52 26.41 37.77
CA ASN A 120 -3.36 25.42 38.85
C ASN A 120 -4.08 25.82 40.16
N GLY A 121 -5.30 26.37 40.04
CA GLY A 121 -6.14 26.77 41.17
C GLY A 121 -5.72 28.08 41.86
N SER A 122 -4.71 28.78 41.33
CA SER A 122 -4.25 30.07 41.86
C SER A 122 -4.63 31.20 40.92
N ALA A 123 -5.11 32.31 41.47
CA ALA A 123 -5.35 33.53 40.70
C ALA A 123 -4.04 34.03 40.07
N SER A 124 -4.03 34.26 38.76
CA SER A 124 -2.89 34.82 38.05
C SER A 124 -3.04 36.34 37.89
N LYS A 125 -1.91 37.03 37.75
CA LYS A 125 -1.90 38.43 37.32
C LYS A 125 -2.20 38.50 35.83
N ILE A 126 -3.01 39.47 35.42
CA ILE A 126 -3.12 39.92 34.03
C ILE A 126 -2.37 41.25 33.95
N THR A 127 -1.28 41.27 33.19
CA THR A 127 -0.42 42.45 33.03
C THR A 127 -0.49 42.98 31.60
N ASN A 128 0.20 44.09 31.32
CA ASN A 128 0.18 44.76 30.03
C ASN A 128 -1.23 45.20 29.58
N LEU A 129 -2.09 45.47 30.56
CA LEU A 129 -3.40 46.04 30.32
C LEU A 129 -3.25 47.55 30.07
N ALA A 130 -3.72 48.02 28.93
CA ALA A 130 -3.82 49.45 28.65
C ALA A 130 -4.77 50.11 29.67
N ALA A 131 -4.54 51.40 29.97
CA ALA A 131 -5.43 52.14 30.86
C ALA A 131 -6.83 52.22 30.22
N GLY A 132 -7.86 51.75 30.93
CA GLY A 132 -9.25 51.76 30.45
C GLY A 132 -9.86 53.16 30.48
N THR A 133 -10.92 53.40 29.70
CA THR A 133 -11.62 54.69 29.76
C THR A 133 -12.41 54.83 31.05
N LEU A 134 -12.26 55.96 31.78
CA LEU A 134 -13.08 56.27 32.97
C LEU A 134 -14.35 57.02 32.55
N ALA A 135 -15.40 56.28 32.21
CA ALA A 135 -16.73 56.79 31.89
C ALA A 135 -17.81 55.89 32.52
N ALA A 136 -19.02 56.41 32.68
CA ALA A 136 -20.10 55.73 33.41
C ALA A 136 -20.56 54.40 32.77
N ASP A 137 -20.32 54.22 31.48
CA ASP A 137 -20.73 53.08 30.66
C ASP A 137 -19.53 52.27 30.11
N SER A 138 -18.33 52.52 30.62
CA SER A 138 -17.12 51.83 30.18
C SER A 138 -17.15 50.33 30.53
N THR A 139 -16.74 49.49 29.58
CA THR A 139 -16.53 48.05 29.76
C THR A 139 -15.05 47.67 29.77
N ASP A 140 -14.16 48.66 29.75
CA ASP A 140 -12.72 48.44 29.79
C ASP A 140 -12.30 47.96 31.18
N ALA A 141 -11.42 46.97 31.24
CA ALA A 141 -10.73 46.67 32.49
C ALA A 141 -9.80 47.84 32.86
N VAL A 142 -9.75 48.19 34.15
CA VAL A 142 -8.81 49.20 34.67
C VAL A 142 -7.50 48.55 35.12
N ASN A 143 -6.38 49.26 34.99
CA ASN A 143 -5.07 48.76 35.41
C ASN A 143 -4.59 49.44 36.71
N GLY A 144 -3.44 48.99 37.23
CA GLY A 144 -2.90 49.46 38.51
C GLY A 144 -2.52 50.95 38.56
N SER A 145 -2.14 51.58 37.43
CA SER A 145 -1.80 53.01 37.45
C SER A 145 -3.02 53.88 37.69
N GLN A 146 -4.19 53.47 37.17
CA GLN A 146 -5.44 54.23 37.32
C GLN A 146 -6.00 54.19 38.73
N LEU A 147 -5.71 53.13 39.49
CA LEU A 147 -6.11 53.00 40.89
C LEU A 147 -5.09 53.63 41.86
N PHE A 148 -3.84 53.77 41.44
CA PHE A 148 -2.81 54.38 42.29
C PHE A 148 -2.99 55.89 42.44
N ASP A 149 -3.51 56.55 41.41
CA ASP A 149 -3.71 58.01 41.38
C ASP A 149 -5.02 58.48 42.07
N THR A 150 -5.81 57.55 42.62
CA THR A 150 -7.06 57.82 43.36
C THR A 150 -6.87 57.77 44.86
#